data_AF-C7DRT0-F1
#
_entry.id   AF-C7DRT0-F1
#
_cell.length_a   1.000
_cell.length_b   1.000
_cell.length_c   1.000
_cell.angle_alpha   90.00
_cell.angle_beta   90.00
_cell.angle_gamma   90.00
#
_symmetry.space_group_name_H-M   'P 1'
#
loop_
_entity.id
_entity.type
_entity.pdbx_description
1 polymer ?
#
loop_
_entity_poly.entity_id
_entity_poly.type
_entity_poly.pdbx_seq_one_letter_code
_entity_poly.pdbx_strand_id
1 'polypeptide(L)'
;NDRFGIVEGLMTSLHSITITQKTVDGVSDNDWRFGRAASCNIIPSSTRSTKAVGKVLPALNGKVTGIAFRVPTVDVSVVDLTVRLEKPANYEQIKTAIKEESEGRMKGILGYTEEDLVSTD
;
A
#
# COMPACT_ATOMS: atom_id res chain seq x y z
N ASN A 1 3.16 -1.12 -14.51
CA ASN A 1 3.18 -0.12 -15.61
C ASN A 1 3.80 -0.72 -16.87
N ASP A 2 5.02 -1.24 -16.82
CA ASP A 2 5.78 -1.61 -18.01
C ASP A 2 5.13 -2.68 -18.91
N ARG A 3 4.50 -3.71 -18.32
CA ARG A 3 3.84 -4.78 -19.09
C ARG A 3 2.45 -4.39 -19.60
N PHE A 4 1.60 -3.90 -18.71
CA PHE A 4 0.17 -3.73 -18.96
C PHE A 4 -0.29 -2.28 -19.10
N GLY A 5 0.55 -1.29 -18.77
CA GLY A 5 0.15 0.11 -18.63
C GLY A 5 -0.77 0.33 -17.43
N ILE A 6 -0.62 1.47 -16.75
CA ILE A 6 -1.60 1.93 -15.74
C ILE A 6 -2.21 3.23 -16.25
N VAL A 7 -3.53 3.23 -16.42
CA VAL A 7 -4.28 4.43 -16.81
C VAL A 7 -4.55 5.29 -15.57
N GLU A 8 -5.09 4.67 -14.53
CA GLU A 8 -5.35 5.29 -13.23
C GLU A 8 -5.35 4.23 -12.13
N GLY A 9 -5.13 4.65 -10.89
CA GLY A 9 -5.13 3.75 -9.75
C GLY A 9 -5.43 4.43 -8.42
N LEU A 10 -6.05 3.67 -7.53
CA LEU A 10 -6.26 4.05 -6.15
C LEU A 10 -5.62 2.99 -5.24
N MET A 11 -4.81 3.47 -4.31
CA MET A 11 -4.12 2.64 -3.34
C MET A 11 -4.68 2.86 -1.94
N THR A 12 -4.92 1.79 -1.21
CA THR A 12 -5.18 1.82 0.22
C THR A 12 -4.07 1.07 0.93
N SER A 13 -3.44 1.68 1.93
CA SER A 13 -2.53 0.96 2.82
C SER A 13 -3.24 0.63 4.12
N LEU A 14 -3.39 -0.66 4.43
CA LEU A 14 -3.72 -1.09 5.80
C LEU A 14 -2.39 -1.16 6.54
N HIS A 15 -2.19 -0.21 7.43
CA HIS A 15 -0.89 0.05 8.02
C HIS A 15 -0.93 -0.14 9.52
N SER A 16 0.04 -0.87 10.06
CA SER A 16 0.25 -0.96 11.50
C SER A 16 0.43 0.41 12.15
N ILE A 17 0.10 0.48 13.44
CA ILE A 17 0.34 1.67 14.25
C ILE A 17 1.85 1.93 14.32
N THR A 18 2.24 3.19 14.48
CA THR A 18 3.63 3.58 14.68
C THR A 18 3.74 4.46 15.91
N ILE A 19 4.97 4.88 16.24
CA ILE A 19 5.25 5.76 17.40
C ILE A 19 4.53 7.11 17.35
N THR A 20 4.02 7.51 16.17
CA THR A 20 3.30 8.79 16.02
C THR A 20 1.86 8.75 16.54
N GLN A 21 1.26 7.56 16.64
CA GLN A 21 -0.09 7.38 17.19
C GLN A 21 -0.06 7.27 18.72
N LYS A 22 -1.23 7.44 19.36
CA LYS A 22 -1.36 7.50 20.81
C LYS A 22 -1.89 6.18 21.40
N THR A 23 -1.43 5.84 22.60
CA THR A 23 -1.92 4.69 23.37
C THR A 23 -3.36 4.90 23.86
N VAL A 24 -3.68 6.13 24.27
CA VAL A 24 -5.01 6.59 24.67
C VAL A 24 -5.37 7.87 23.92
N ASP A 25 -6.63 8.28 23.97
CA ASP A 25 -7.07 9.52 23.33
C ASP A 25 -6.26 10.73 23.88
N GLY A 26 -5.71 11.55 22.99
CA GLY A 26 -4.82 12.65 23.34
C GLY A 26 -4.61 13.65 22.20
N VAL A 27 -3.78 14.67 22.47
CA VAL A 27 -3.52 15.76 21.52
C VAL A 27 -2.64 15.25 20.36
N SER A 28 -3.03 15.61 19.14
CA SER A 28 -2.27 15.35 17.92
C SER A 28 -2.20 16.63 17.09
N ASP A 29 -0.98 17.12 16.84
CA ASP A 29 -0.74 18.44 16.24
C ASP A 29 -1.14 18.51 14.77
N ASN A 30 -0.99 17.38 14.05
CA ASN A 30 -1.05 17.36 12.58
C ASN A 30 -2.26 16.59 12.02
N ASP A 31 -2.86 15.71 12.81
CA ASP A 31 -4.04 14.92 12.40
C ASP A 31 -4.88 14.57 13.63
N TRP A 32 -6.08 15.13 13.72
CA TRP A 32 -6.99 14.92 14.84
C TRP A 32 -7.34 13.45 15.04
N ARG A 33 -7.38 12.67 13.95
CA ARG A 33 -7.71 11.24 13.99
C ARG A 33 -6.59 10.44 14.65
N PHE A 34 -5.33 10.86 14.49
CA PHE A 34 -4.18 10.21 15.15
C PHE A 34 -4.14 10.45 16.66
N GLY A 35 -4.95 11.41 17.15
CA GLY A 35 -5.16 11.60 18.58
C GLY A 35 -5.97 10.49 19.24
N ARG A 36 -6.62 9.60 18.47
CA ARG A 36 -7.42 8.50 19.03
C ARG A 36 -6.55 7.29 19.41
N ALA A 37 -6.98 6.54 20.42
CA ALA A 37 -6.32 5.34 20.92
C ALA A 37 -6.10 4.31 19.79
N ALA A 38 -4.84 4.11 19.41
CA ALA A 38 -4.48 3.43 18.16
C ALA A 38 -4.77 1.92 18.16
N SER A 39 -4.64 1.27 19.31
CA SER A 39 -4.89 -0.17 19.48
C SER A 39 -6.37 -0.54 19.50
N CYS A 40 -7.27 0.44 19.53
CA CYS A 40 -8.71 0.21 19.65
C CYS A 40 -9.51 0.82 18.49
N ASN A 41 -8.85 1.37 17.47
CA ASN A 41 -9.49 2.07 16.37
C ASN A 41 -8.90 1.67 15.01
N ILE A 42 -9.75 1.74 13.99
CA ILE A 42 -9.30 1.83 12.60
C ILE A 42 -9.28 3.32 12.24
N ILE A 43 -8.10 3.88 12.00
CA ILE A 43 -7.91 5.34 11.88
C ILE A 43 -7.59 5.70 10.43
N PRO A 44 -8.52 6.32 9.68
CA PRO A 44 -8.25 6.73 8.30
C PRO A 44 -7.29 7.92 8.25
N SER A 45 -6.30 7.86 7.38
CA SER A 45 -5.25 8.86 7.19
C SER A 45 -5.09 9.21 5.73
N SER A 46 -4.77 10.47 5.45
CA SER A 46 -4.14 10.80 4.17
C SER A 46 -2.74 10.19 4.11
N THR A 47 -2.27 9.84 2.91
CA THR A 47 -0.90 9.34 2.72
C THR A 47 -0.16 10.14 1.66
N ARG A 48 1.15 10.26 1.83
CA ARG A 48 2.05 10.91 0.86
C ARG A 48 2.77 9.89 -0.04
N SER A 49 2.59 8.58 0.19
CA SER A 49 3.30 7.52 -0.54
C SER A 49 3.04 7.59 -2.05
N THR A 50 1.82 7.88 -2.45
CA THR A 50 1.43 7.91 -3.86
C THR A 50 2.01 9.11 -4.62
N LYS A 51 2.18 10.25 -3.94
CA LYS A 51 2.97 11.37 -4.47
C LYS A 51 4.44 11.00 -4.69
N ALA A 52 5.00 10.12 -3.85
CA ALA A 52 6.37 9.64 -4.03
C ALA A 52 6.48 8.69 -5.24
N VAL A 53 5.48 7.83 -5.46
CA VAL A 53 5.42 6.97 -6.65
C VAL A 53 5.48 7.81 -7.93
N GLY A 54 4.69 8.90 -8.02
CA GLY A 54 4.74 9.81 -9.17
C GLY A 54 6.09 10.51 -9.39
N LYS A 55 6.89 10.70 -8.33
CA LYS A 55 8.24 11.27 -8.43
C LYS A 55 9.28 10.25 -8.89
N VAL A 56 9.22 9.03 -8.37
CA VAL A 56 10.17 7.95 -8.71
C VAL A 56 9.83 7.32 -10.06
N LEU A 57 8.55 7.27 -10.41
CA LEU A 57 8.04 6.79 -11.69
C LEU A 57 7.23 7.91 -12.38
N PRO A 58 7.90 8.83 -13.10
CA PRO A 58 7.24 9.99 -13.73
C PRO A 58 6.06 9.64 -14.64
N ALA A 59 6.08 8.47 -15.30
CA ALA A 59 4.99 7.98 -16.13
C ALA A 59 3.67 7.73 -15.38
N LEU A 60 3.74 7.61 -14.05
CA LEU A 60 2.60 7.44 -13.14
C LEU A 60 2.24 8.71 -12.38
N ASN A 61 2.92 9.83 -12.64
CA ASN A 61 2.64 11.08 -11.96
C ASN A 61 1.21 11.55 -12.24
N GLY A 62 0.45 11.81 -11.17
CA GLY A 62 -0.96 12.19 -11.25
C GLY A 62 -1.94 11.06 -11.58
N LYS A 63 -1.46 9.84 -11.89
CA LYS A 63 -2.33 8.69 -12.23
C LYS A 63 -2.70 7.83 -11.03
N VAL A 64 -1.85 7.79 -10.01
CA VAL A 64 -2.05 6.98 -8.81
C VAL A 64 -2.15 7.88 -7.59
N THR A 65 -3.24 7.74 -6.84
CA THR A 65 -3.43 8.39 -5.53
C THR A 65 -3.86 7.35 -4.50
N GLY A 66 -4.00 7.74 -3.23
CA GLY A 66 -4.34 6.78 -2.20
C GLY A 66 -4.58 7.34 -0.81
N ILE A 67 -5.04 6.45 0.06
CA ILE A 67 -5.31 6.67 1.47
C ILE A 67 -4.65 5.57 2.30
N ALA A 68 -4.68 5.71 3.63
CA ALA A 68 -4.27 4.66 4.54
C ALA A 68 -5.28 4.49 5.67
N PHE A 69 -5.36 3.29 6.22
CA PHE A 69 -6.02 3.00 7.48
C PHE A 69 -4.97 2.50 8.46
N ARG A 70 -4.86 3.15 9.62
CA ARG A 70 -4.10 2.60 10.73
C ARG A 70 -4.94 1.56 11.44
N VAL A 71 -4.41 0.34 11.57
CA VAL A 71 -5.12 -0.78 12.18
C VAL A 71 -4.39 -1.30 13.42
N PRO A 72 -5.07 -1.96 14.37
CA PRO A 72 -4.49 -2.43 15.65
C PRO A 72 -3.48 -3.59 15.54
N THR A 73 -2.42 -3.42 14.78
CA THR A 73 -1.27 -4.33 14.66
C THR A 73 0.02 -3.56 14.92
N VAL A 74 1.00 -4.20 15.57
CA VAL A 74 2.24 -3.53 16.02
C VAL A 74 3.28 -3.38 14.93
N ASP A 75 3.27 -4.27 13.94
CA ASP A 75 4.15 -4.23 12.78
C ASP A 75 3.52 -5.00 11.61
N VAL A 76 4.15 -4.91 10.42
CA VAL A 76 3.67 -5.41 9.13
C VAL A 76 2.50 -4.61 8.59
N SER A 77 2.42 -4.44 7.28
CA SER A 77 1.40 -3.64 6.61
C SER A 77 1.17 -4.17 5.21
N VAL A 78 -0.01 -3.90 4.66
CA VAL A 78 -0.38 -4.36 3.31
C VAL A 78 -0.82 -3.20 2.43
N VAL A 79 -0.46 -3.31 1.15
CA VAL A 79 -0.91 -2.41 0.10
C VAL A 79 -2.01 -3.11 -0.68
N ASP A 80 -3.19 -2.51 -0.67
CA ASP A 80 -4.28 -2.81 -1.59
C ASP A 80 -4.21 -1.79 -2.74
N LEU A 81 -4.01 -2.29 -3.97
CA LEU A 81 -3.85 -1.46 -5.16
C LEU A 81 -4.90 -1.85 -6.20
N THR A 82 -5.88 -0.98 -6.39
CA THR A 82 -6.84 -1.09 -7.48
C THR A 82 -6.40 -0.21 -8.65
N VAL A 83 -6.21 -0.81 -9.84
CA VAL A 83 -5.76 -0.10 -11.04
C VAL A 83 -6.59 -0.48 -12.25
N ARG A 84 -6.78 0.49 -13.15
CA ARG A 84 -7.27 0.24 -14.49
C ARG A 84 -6.09 0.12 -15.45
N LEU A 85 -5.99 -1.05 -16.08
CA LEU A 85 -4.91 -1.35 -17.02
C LEU A 85 -5.23 -0.78 -18.41
N GLU A 86 -4.18 -0.43 -19.15
CA GLU A 86 -4.29 0.01 -20.54
C GLU A 86 -4.45 -1.19 -21.48
N LYS A 87 -3.61 -2.20 -21.28
CA LYS A 87 -3.72 -3.50 -21.94
C LYS A 87 -4.51 -4.44 -21.02
N PRO A 88 -5.60 -5.05 -21.50
CA PRO A 88 -6.37 -5.99 -20.71
C PRO A 88 -5.49 -7.19 -20.33
N ALA A 89 -5.61 -7.63 -19.08
CA ALA A 89 -4.96 -8.81 -18.57
C ALA A 89 -5.90 -9.54 -17.62
N ASN A 90 -5.86 -10.87 -17.63
CA ASN A 90 -6.54 -11.67 -16.62
C ASN A 90 -5.63 -11.86 -15.39
N TYR A 91 -6.20 -12.42 -14.32
CA TYR A 91 -5.50 -12.61 -13.05
C TYR A 91 -4.24 -13.47 -13.18
N GLU A 92 -4.30 -14.57 -13.93
CA GLU A 92 -3.15 -15.47 -14.14
C GLU A 92 -1.99 -14.79 -14.88
N GLN A 93 -2.30 -13.90 -15.84
CA GLN A 93 -1.30 -13.10 -16.53
C GLN A 93 -0.61 -12.10 -15.58
N ILE A 94 -1.37 -11.51 -14.66
CA ILE A 94 -0.83 -10.60 -13.65
C ILE A 94 0.06 -11.38 -12.67
N LYS A 95 -0.41 -12.52 -12.14
CA LYS A 95 0.37 -13.39 -11.25
C LYS A 95 1.70 -13.81 -11.88
N THR A 96 1.64 -14.35 -13.09
CA THR A 96 2.84 -14.78 -13.84
C THR A 96 3.82 -13.63 -14.01
N ALA A 97 3.34 -12.43 -14.37
CA ALA A 97 4.18 -11.27 -14.51
C ALA A 97 4.87 -10.84 -13.20
N ILE A 98 4.16 -10.84 -12.07
CA ILE A 98 4.73 -10.50 -10.77
C ILE A 98 5.76 -11.55 -10.33
N LYS A 99 5.45 -12.83 -10.50
CA LYS A 99 6.35 -13.93 -10.18
C LYS A 99 7.66 -13.85 -10.97
N GLU A 100 7.58 -13.68 -12.28
CA GLU A 100 8.76 -13.52 -13.15
C GLU A 100 9.65 -12.34 -12.74
N GLU A 101 9.07 -11.19 -12.40
CA GLU A 101 9.88 -10.04 -11.94
C GLU A 101 10.49 -10.28 -10.56
N SER A 102 9.77 -10.95 -9.65
CA SER A 102 10.25 -11.30 -8.31
C SER A 102 11.43 -12.27 -8.34
N GLU A 103 11.44 -13.20 -9.30
CA GLU A 103 12.52 -14.18 -9.48
C GLU A 103 13.66 -13.65 -10.37
N GLY A 104 13.37 -12.62 -11.17
CA GLY A 104 14.30 -11.98 -12.11
C GLY A 104 14.87 -10.65 -11.58
N ARG A 105 14.47 -9.55 -12.23
CA ARG A 105 15.09 -8.23 -12.05
C ARG A 105 14.88 -7.64 -10.66
N MET A 106 13.80 -8.00 -9.97
CA MET A 106 13.46 -7.49 -8.65
C MET A 106 13.79 -8.48 -7.52
N LYS A 107 14.60 -9.50 -7.79
CA LYS A 107 15.00 -10.48 -6.79
C LYS A 107 15.65 -9.81 -5.58
N GLY A 108 15.14 -10.13 -4.39
CA GLY A 108 15.57 -9.53 -3.12
C GLY A 108 14.90 -8.20 -2.78
N ILE A 109 14.06 -7.65 -3.67
CA ILE A 109 13.25 -6.44 -3.44
C ILE A 109 11.76 -6.79 -3.47
N LEU A 110 11.32 -7.60 -4.44
CA LEU A 110 9.95 -8.09 -4.58
C LEU A 110 9.93 -9.60 -4.29
N GLY A 111 9.04 -10.02 -3.40
CA GLY A 111 8.69 -11.42 -3.17
C GLY A 111 7.34 -11.78 -3.79
N TYR A 112 7.08 -13.07 -3.94
CA TYR A 112 5.81 -13.63 -4.42
C TYR A 112 5.47 -14.89 -3.63
N THR A 113 4.20 -15.06 -3.25
CA THR A 113 3.70 -16.22 -2.52
C THR A 113 2.31 -16.60 -3.01
N GLU A 114 1.98 -17.89 -2.87
CA GLU A 114 0.62 -18.44 -3.08
C GLU A 114 0.11 -19.15 -1.83
N GLU A 115 0.83 -19.03 -0.71
CA GLU A 115 0.44 -19.59 0.59
C GLU A 115 -0.60 -18.68 1.26
N ASP A 116 -1.45 -19.29 2.09
CA ASP A 116 -2.48 -18.58 2.86
C ASP A 116 -1.85 -17.91 4.10
N LEU A 117 -1.11 -16.82 3.88
CA LEU A 117 -0.38 -16.08 4.91
C LEU A 117 -1.24 -15.02 5.61
N VAL A 118 -0.82 -14.66 6.83
CA VAL A 118 -1.32 -13.55 7.63
C VAL A 118 -0.19 -12.59 8.02
N SER A 119 -0.51 -11.49 8.70
CA SER A 119 0.46 -10.42 8.97
C SER A 119 1.63 -10.78 9.89
N THR A 120 1.61 -11.95 10.54
CA THR A 120 2.68 -12.38 11.45
C THR A 120 3.70 -13.31 10.80
N ASP A 121 3.43 -13.77 9.59
CA ASP A 121 4.35 -14.59 8.78
C ASP A 121 5.42 -13.69 8.12
#